data_AF-A0A5J9TSV4-F1
#
_entry.id   AF-A0A5J9TSV4-F1
#
_cell.length_a   1.000
_cell.length_b   1.000
_cell.length_c   1.000
_cell.angle_alpha   90.00
_cell.angle_beta   90.00
_cell.angle_gamma   90.00
#
_symmetry.space_group_name_H-M   'P 1'
#
loop_
_entity.id
_entity.type
_entity.pdbx_description
1 polymer ?
#
loop_
_entity_poly.entity_id
_entity_poly.type
_entity_poly.pdbx_seq_one_letter_code
_entity_poly.pdbx_strand_id
1 'polypeptide(L)'
;MFSTVTSFTMLRPDIYNPLLTTFEKVISGVEWVKPPPPLFRCFDGSSFGSTRLGPALPNIDVMLDNGQNWTLPGRRQLAGAGGRPDNIPYPASDNAPAIIFGNHQMQDNLVQFDLEKNTFGFSGLLLGRSTHCGNFNFNTGSS
;
A
#
# COMPACT_ATOMS: atom_id res chain seq x y z
N MET A 1 -12.36 4.55 -1.86
CA MET A 1 -12.79 3.65 -2.94
C MET A 1 -11.81 2.49 -3.04
N PHE A 2 -12.27 1.28 -3.33
CA PHE A 2 -11.41 0.14 -3.65
C PHE A 2 -11.40 -0.09 -5.17
N SER A 3 -10.22 -0.32 -5.75
CA SER A 3 -10.06 -0.50 -7.21
C SER A 3 -9.07 -1.61 -7.51
N THR A 4 -9.49 -2.60 -8.29
CA THR A 4 -8.64 -3.69 -8.77
C THR A 4 -7.97 -3.38 -10.11
N VAL A 5 -8.49 -2.39 -10.85
CA VAL A 5 -7.94 -1.93 -12.14
C VAL A 5 -6.89 -0.83 -11.98
N THR A 6 -6.79 -0.24 -10.79
CA THR A 6 -5.74 0.72 -10.43
C THR A 6 -4.62 -0.03 -9.72
N SER A 7 -3.39 0.05 -10.22
CA SER A 7 -2.26 -0.72 -9.67
C SER A 7 -1.86 -0.27 -8.26
N PHE A 8 -1.76 1.03 -8.02
CA PHE A 8 -1.34 1.59 -6.73
C PHE A 8 -2.40 2.51 -6.18
N THR A 9 -2.35 2.73 -4.87
CA THR A 9 -3.24 3.67 -4.21
C THR A 9 -3.06 5.06 -4.80
N MET A 10 -4.17 5.75 -5.08
CA MET A 10 -4.14 7.15 -5.51
C MET A 10 -4.80 8.00 -4.44
N LEU A 11 -4.18 9.13 -4.14
CA LEU A 11 -4.63 10.08 -3.13
C LEU A 11 -4.95 11.41 -3.80
N ARG A 12 -6.07 12.04 -3.46
CA ARG A 12 -6.35 13.39 -3.96
C ARG A 12 -5.25 14.35 -3.48
N PRO A 13 -4.87 15.40 -4.24
CA PRO A 13 -3.70 16.23 -3.92
C PRO A 13 -3.68 16.85 -2.52
N ASP A 14 -4.84 17.20 -1.97
CA ASP A 14 -5.02 17.72 -0.61
C ASP A 14 -4.67 16.70 0.50
N ILE A 15 -4.67 15.41 0.19
CA ILE A 15 -4.23 14.34 1.11
C ILE A 15 -2.81 13.89 0.75
N TYR A 16 -2.52 13.77 -0.55
CA TYR A 16 -1.23 13.33 -1.05
C TYR A 16 -0.09 14.24 -0.57
N ASN A 17 -0.21 15.56 -0.75
CA ASN A 17 0.88 16.48 -0.46
C ASN A 17 1.24 16.51 1.03
N PRO A 18 0.30 16.65 1.99
CA PRO A 18 0.64 16.61 3.41
C PRO A 18 1.20 15.26 3.87
N LEU A 19 0.67 14.14 3.33
CA LEU A 19 1.18 12.81 3.64
C LEU A 19 2.62 12.66 3.14
N LEU A 20 2.90 13.06 1.91
CA LEU A 20 4.24 13.02 1.32
C LEU A 20 5.23 13.86 2.14
N THR A 21 4.88 15.11 2.47
CA THR A 21 5.73 15.99 3.28
C THR A 21 6.01 15.38 4.65
N THR A 22 5.00 14.79 5.30
CA THR A 22 5.18 14.11 6.59
C THR A 22 6.07 12.89 6.45
N PHE A 23 5.84 12.08 5.42
CA PHE A 23 6.63 10.89 5.14
C PHE A 23 8.10 11.23 4.92
N GLU A 24 8.39 12.20 4.04
CA GLU A 24 9.72 12.75 3.77
C GLU A 24 10.44 13.19 5.06
N LYS A 25 9.71 13.79 6.00
CA LYS A 25 10.24 14.21 7.30
C LYS A 25 10.54 13.04 8.24
N VAL A 26 9.69 12.01 8.26
CA VAL A 26 9.88 10.85 9.17
C VAL A 26 11.04 9.97 8.71
N ILE A 27 11.26 9.84 7.40
CA ILE A 27 12.39 9.10 6.84
C ILE A 27 13.60 10.00 6.54
N SER A 28 13.76 11.10 7.27
CA SER A 28 14.86 12.05 7.07
C SER A 28 16.22 11.34 7.12
N GLY A 29 17.10 11.68 6.17
CA GLY A 29 18.43 11.06 6.03
C GLY A 29 18.51 9.99 4.95
N VAL A 30 17.39 9.61 4.34
CA VAL A 30 17.36 8.78 3.15
C VAL A 30 17.51 9.64 1.90
N GLU A 31 18.40 9.23 1.01
CA GLU A 31 18.63 9.91 -0.26
C GLU A 31 17.50 9.63 -1.25
N TRP A 32 16.93 10.70 -1.79
CA TRP A 32 15.92 10.64 -2.85
C TRP A 32 16.59 10.53 -4.20
N VAL A 33 16.16 9.56 -5.01
CA VAL A 33 16.72 9.32 -6.34
C VAL A 33 15.81 9.86 -7.42
N LYS A 34 16.39 10.22 -8.57
CA LYS A 34 15.60 10.68 -9.73
C LYS A 34 14.71 9.53 -10.23
N PRO A 35 13.38 9.70 -10.23
CA PRO A 35 12.46 8.64 -10.63
C PRO A 35 12.43 8.45 -12.15
N PRO A 36 12.20 7.22 -12.66
CA PRO A 36 11.75 7.03 -14.02
C PRO A 36 10.28 7.51 -14.14
N PRO A 37 9.92 8.26 -15.21
CA PRO A 37 8.52 8.58 -15.47
C PRO A 37 7.65 7.31 -15.51
N PRO A 38 6.40 7.33 -15.03
CA PRO A 38 5.61 8.47 -14.52
C PRO A 38 5.71 8.64 -13.00
N LEU A 39 6.76 8.15 -12.36
CA LEU A 39 6.91 8.22 -10.91
C LEU A 39 7.63 9.52 -10.56
N PHE A 40 7.28 10.12 -9.41
CA PHE A 40 7.77 11.47 -9.07
C PHE A 40 8.58 11.51 -7.78
N ARG A 41 8.59 10.42 -7.00
CA ARG A 41 9.35 10.30 -5.74
C ARG A 41 9.84 8.87 -5.54
N CYS A 42 11.16 8.71 -5.56
CA CYS A 42 11.86 7.45 -5.36
C CYS A 42 12.90 7.55 -4.25
N PHE A 43 13.13 6.45 -3.55
CA PHE A 43 14.30 6.27 -2.69
C PHE A 43 14.79 4.83 -2.74
N ASP A 44 15.98 4.58 -2.19
CA ASP A 44 16.51 3.23 -2.05
C ASP A 44 16.00 2.60 -0.74
N GLY A 45 15.02 1.69 -0.84
CA GLY A 45 14.49 0.97 0.31
C GLY A 45 15.49 0.02 0.99
N SER A 46 16.63 -0.29 0.35
CA SER A 46 17.71 -1.05 1.01
C SER A 46 18.40 -0.27 2.12
N SER A 47 18.18 1.06 2.18
CA SER A 47 18.60 1.93 3.29
C SER A 47 17.89 1.60 4.61
N PHE A 48 16.82 0.78 4.57
CA PHE A 48 16.07 0.35 5.73
C PHE A 48 16.35 -1.11 6.07
N GLY A 49 16.25 -1.46 7.36
CA GLY A 49 16.28 -2.85 7.80
C GLY A 49 15.21 -3.69 7.10
N SER A 50 15.49 -4.97 6.87
CA SER A 50 14.53 -5.89 6.25
C SER A 50 13.64 -6.55 7.31
N THR A 51 12.33 -6.61 7.05
CA THR A 51 11.35 -7.33 7.88
C THR A 51 10.53 -8.28 7.01
N ARG A 52 9.80 -9.20 7.66
CA ARG A 52 8.82 -10.06 6.98
C ARG A 52 7.71 -9.28 6.27
N LEU A 53 7.47 -8.03 6.69
CA LEU A 53 6.47 -7.12 6.11
C LEU A 53 7.08 -6.10 5.15
N GLY A 54 8.31 -6.32 4.67
CA GLY A 54 9.06 -5.43 3.77
C GLY A 54 10.12 -4.59 4.47
N PRO A 55 10.65 -3.56 3.80
CA PRO A 55 11.54 -2.57 4.41
C PRO A 55 10.93 -2.02 5.71
N ALA A 56 11.76 -1.79 6.72
CA ALA A 56 11.40 -1.29 8.05
C ALA A 56 11.04 0.21 8.02
N LEU A 57 10.05 0.55 7.19
CA LEU A 57 9.49 1.89 7.08
C LEU A 57 8.50 2.15 8.22
N PRO A 58 8.32 3.44 8.58
CA PRO A 58 7.21 3.86 9.41
C PRO A 58 5.88 3.39 8.79
N ASN A 59 5.00 2.82 9.60
CA ASN A 59 3.67 2.41 9.13
C ASN A 59 2.84 3.62 8.70
N ILE A 60 2.00 3.43 7.67
CA ILE A 60 0.91 4.36 7.34
C ILE A 60 -0.38 3.72 7.84
N ASP A 61 -1.04 4.37 8.80
CA ASP A 61 -2.30 3.90 9.35
C ASP A 61 -3.47 4.69 8.76
N VAL A 62 -4.40 3.97 8.13
CA VAL A 62 -5.70 4.52 7.75
C VAL A 62 -6.66 4.29 8.92
N MET A 63 -6.96 5.36 9.64
CA MET A 63 -7.90 5.33 10.77
C MET A 63 -9.34 5.28 10.25
N LEU A 64 -10.10 4.32 10.73
CA LEU A 64 -11.49 4.09 10.35
C LEU A 64 -12.45 4.67 11.39
N ASP A 65 -13.70 4.89 10.99
CA ASP A 65 -14.77 5.45 11.81
C ASP A 65 -15.09 4.62 13.06
N ASN A 66 -14.90 3.31 12.98
CA ASN A 66 -15.09 2.37 14.08
C ASN A 66 -13.88 2.31 15.05
N GLY A 67 -12.89 3.20 14.90
CA GLY A 67 -11.69 3.26 15.74
C GLY A 67 -10.63 2.20 15.42
N GLN A 68 -10.83 1.38 14.39
CA GLN A 68 -9.81 0.45 13.92
C GLN A 68 -8.86 1.14 12.94
N ASN A 69 -7.61 0.66 12.90
CA ASN A 69 -6.63 1.10 11.93
C ASN A 69 -6.40 0.01 10.88
N TRP A 70 -6.47 0.37 9.61
CA TRP A 70 -5.87 -0.42 8.57
C TRP A 70 -4.43 0.03 8.35
N THR A 71 -3.50 -0.72 8.93
CA THR A 71 -2.06 -0.50 8.81
C THR A 71 -1.51 -0.98 7.47
N LEU A 72 -0.83 -0.09 6.75
CA LEU A 72 -0.02 -0.38 5.58
C LEU A 72 1.45 -0.44 5.99
N PRO A 73 2.07 -1.62 6.12
CA PRO A 73 3.50 -1.74 6.38
C PRO A 73 4.32 -1.49 5.10
N GLY A 74 5.64 -1.37 5.22
CA GLY A 74 6.53 -0.97 4.11
C GLY A 74 6.27 -1.66 2.77
N ARG A 75 6.05 -2.99 2.75
CA ARG A 75 5.74 -3.77 1.53
C ARG A 75 4.41 -3.40 0.83
N ARG A 76 3.55 -2.63 1.48
CA ARG A 76 2.26 -2.16 0.94
C ARG A 76 2.20 -0.66 0.71
N GLN A 77 3.20 0.09 1.17
CA GLN A 77 3.26 1.53 0.94
C GLN A 77 3.87 1.86 -0.43
N LEU A 78 4.82 1.03 -0.88
CA LEU A 78 5.70 1.36 -1.99
C LEU A 78 5.50 0.46 -3.20
N ALA A 79 5.65 1.06 -4.38
CA ALA A 79 5.80 0.30 -5.62
C ALA A 79 7.26 -0.12 -5.81
N GLY A 80 7.68 -1.22 -5.19
CA GLY A 80 8.99 -1.84 -5.39
C GLY A 80 8.90 -3.03 -6.36
N ALA A 81 9.63 -3.02 -7.48
CA ALA A 81 9.68 -4.16 -8.40
C ALA A 81 11.06 -4.31 -9.05
N GLY A 82 11.71 -5.46 -8.82
CA GLY A 82 12.80 -5.96 -9.67
C GLY A 82 13.97 -5.01 -9.91
N GLY A 83 14.64 -4.58 -8.82
CA GLY A 83 15.81 -3.69 -8.91
C GLY A 83 15.50 -2.24 -9.27
N ARG A 84 14.22 -1.84 -9.26
CA ARG A 84 13.80 -0.43 -9.35
C ARG A 84 13.72 0.18 -7.95
N PRO A 85 14.01 1.48 -7.82
CA PRO A 85 13.86 2.18 -6.55
C PRO A 85 12.40 2.16 -6.10
N ASP A 86 12.19 2.28 -4.80
CA ASP A 86 10.88 2.28 -4.17
C ASP A 86 10.16 3.60 -4.40
N ASN A 87 8.89 3.52 -4.81
CA ASN A 87 8.13 4.70 -5.24
C ASN A 87 6.90 4.95 -4.38
N ILE A 88 6.67 6.23 -4.09
CA ILE A 88 5.39 6.69 -3.55
C ILE A 88 4.40 6.86 -4.72
N PRO A 89 3.14 6.35 -4.60
CA PRO A 89 2.14 6.44 -5.66
C PRO A 89 1.78 7.88 -6.06
N TYR A 90 1.21 8.06 -7.26
CA TYR A 90 0.86 9.37 -7.82
C TYR A 90 -0.45 9.95 -7.23
N PRO A 91 -0.61 11.28 -7.13
CA PRO A 91 -1.89 11.87 -6.77
C PRO A 91 -2.97 11.58 -7.82
N ALA A 92 -4.21 11.44 -7.36
CA ALA A 92 -5.40 11.39 -8.22
C ALA A 92 -5.73 12.78 -8.79
N SER A 93 -6.70 12.87 -9.70
CA SER A 93 -7.25 14.17 -10.10
C SER A 93 -8.03 14.83 -8.95
N ASP A 94 -8.21 16.15 -9.00
CA ASP A 94 -8.93 16.89 -7.94
C ASP A 94 -10.38 16.44 -7.76
N ASN A 95 -11.00 15.92 -8.82
CA ASN A 95 -12.37 15.39 -8.80
C ASN A 95 -12.47 13.91 -8.41
N ALA A 96 -11.35 13.26 -8.10
CA ALA A 96 -11.35 11.86 -7.69
C ALA A 96 -11.83 11.68 -6.24
N PRO A 97 -12.24 10.45 -5.85
CA PRO A 97 -12.37 10.10 -4.45
C PRO A 97 -11.09 10.44 -3.68
N ALA A 98 -11.25 10.87 -2.42
CA ALA A 98 -10.15 11.26 -1.54
C ALA A 98 -9.02 10.21 -1.50
N ILE A 99 -9.39 8.94 -1.38
CA ILE A 99 -8.49 7.78 -1.38
C ILE A 99 -9.05 6.71 -2.30
N ILE A 100 -8.23 6.21 -3.22
CA ILE A 100 -8.48 5.03 -4.04
C ILE A 100 -7.46 3.97 -3.65
N PHE A 101 -7.87 2.91 -2.95
CA PHE A 101 -7.01 1.76 -2.66
C PHE A 101 -6.83 0.93 -3.92
N GLY A 102 -5.60 0.90 -4.44
CA GLY A 102 -5.22 0.10 -5.59
C GLY A 102 -4.95 -1.36 -5.27
N ASN A 103 -4.74 -2.17 -6.30
CA ASN A 103 -4.54 -3.60 -6.16
C ASN A 103 -3.31 -3.94 -5.30
N HIS A 104 -2.22 -3.17 -5.39
CA HIS A 104 -0.99 -3.43 -4.66
C HIS A 104 -1.20 -3.40 -3.14
N GLN A 105 -1.99 -2.44 -2.64
CA GLN A 105 -2.30 -2.35 -1.21
C GLN A 105 -3.19 -3.50 -0.71
N MET A 106 -4.00 -4.08 -1.60
CA MET A 106 -4.89 -5.21 -1.29
C MET A 106 -4.21 -6.57 -1.43
N GLN A 107 -3.05 -6.68 -2.09
CA GLN A 107 -2.34 -7.95 -2.23
C GLN A 107 -1.97 -8.55 -0.86
N ASP A 108 -2.03 -9.88 -0.74
CA ASP A 108 -1.81 -10.64 0.50
C ASP A 108 -2.53 -10.07 1.74
N ASN A 109 -3.66 -9.40 1.53
CA ASN A 109 -4.57 -8.95 2.57
C ASN A 109 -5.95 -9.49 2.20
N LEU A 110 -6.57 -10.26 3.11
CA LEU A 110 -7.92 -10.70 2.90
C LEU A 110 -8.85 -9.51 3.16
N VAL A 111 -9.40 -8.94 2.09
CA VAL A 111 -10.41 -7.89 2.15
C VAL A 111 -11.76 -8.53 1.85
N GLN A 112 -12.69 -8.47 2.80
CA GLN A 112 -14.04 -9.01 2.66
C GLN A 112 -15.03 -7.86 2.57
N PHE A 113 -15.92 -7.90 1.59
CA PHE A 113 -17.03 -6.95 1.48
C PHE A 113 -18.33 -7.64 1.91
N ASP A 114 -18.91 -7.18 3.01
CA ASP A 114 -20.22 -7.63 3.50
C ASP A 114 -21.27 -6.64 2.98
N LEU A 115 -21.93 -7.04 1.88
CA LEU A 115 -22.92 -6.20 1.19
C LEU A 115 -24.23 -6.06 1.97
N GLU A 116 -24.57 -7.04 2.81
CA GLU A 116 -25.78 -6.97 3.64
C GLU A 116 -25.63 -5.92 4.74
N LYS A 117 -24.42 -5.86 5.34
CA LYS A 117 -24.12 -4.88 6.40
C LYS A 117 -23.56 -3.57 5.86
N ASN A 118 -23.26 -3.47 4.57
CA ASN A 118 -22.54 -2.34 3.96
C ASN A 118 -21.20 -2.06 4.66
N THR A 119 -20.46 -3.11 5.00
CA THR A 119 -19.16 -3.00 5.67
C THR A 119 -18.07 -3.73 4.89
N PHE A 120 -16.82 -3.45 5.22
CA PHE A 120 -15.70 -4.26 4.79
C PHE A 120 -14.86 -4.68 5.99
N GLY A 121 -14.29 -5.88 5.90
CA GLY A 121 -13.30 -6.40 6.84
C GLY A 121 -11.94 -6.55 6.15
N PHE A 122 -10.87 -6.52 6.95
CA PHE A 122 -9.51 -6.72 6.47
C PHE A 122 -8.72 -7.58 7.47
N SER A 123 -7.82 -8.43 6.97
CA SER A 123 -6.98 -9.28 7.83
C SER A 123 -5.70 -8.60 8.33
N GLY A 124 -5.32 -7.50 7.68
CA GLY A 124 -3.94 -7.03 7.66
C GLY A 124 -3.07 -7.91 6.76
N LEU A 125 -1.78 -7.58 6.66
CA LEU A 125 -0.86 -8.28 5.77
C LEU A 125 -0.62 -9.73 6.24
N LEU A 126 -1.06 -10.70 5.45
CA LEU A 126 -1.01 -12.14 5.77
C LEU A 126 0.42 -12.66 6.00
N LEU A 127 1.42 -11.97 5.43
CA LEU A 127 2.83 -12.30 5.65
C LEU A 127 3.21 -12.24 7.14
N GLY A 128 2.53 -11.40 7.93
CA GLY A 128 2.68 -11.37 9.39
C GLY A 128 2.22 -12.66 10.09
N ARG A 129 1.42 -13.47 9.41
CA ARG A 129 0.95 -14.79 9.85
C ARG A 129 1.66 -15.93 9.10
N SER A 130 2.80 -15.63 8.47
CA SER A 130 3.58 -16.59 7.68
C SER A 130 2.76 -17.27 6.56
N THR A 131 1.84 -16.54 5.94
CA THR A 131 1.09 -17.00 4.76
C THR A 131 0.88 -15.87 3.76
N HIS A 132 0.36 -16.18 2.57
CA HIS A 132 0.03 -15.22 1.52
C HIS A 132 -1.19 -15.70 0.72
N CYS A 133 -1.81 -14.85 -0.09
CA CYS A 133 -3.06 -15.24 -0.79
C CYS A 133 -2.83 -16.44 -1.72
N GLY A 134 -1.66 -16.53 -2.36
CA GLY A 134 -1.28 -17.67 -3.20
C GLY A 134 -1.11 -19.02 -2.48
N ASN A 135 -1.10 -19.07 -1.13
CA ASN A 135 -1.04 -20.33 -0.38
C ASN A 135 -2.39 -21.03 -0.25
N PHE A 136 -3.46 -20.43 -0.76
CA PHE A 136 -4.77 -21.07 -0.75
C PHE A 136 -4.73 -22.34 -1.60
N ASN A 137 -5.22 -23.46 -1.05
CA ASN A 137 -5.33 -24.71 -1.80
C ASN A 137 -6.52 -24.62 -2.75
N PHE A 138 -6.24 -24.31 -4.02
CA PHE A 138 -7.27 -24.16 -5.04
C PHE A 138 -7.82 -25.48 -5.58
N ASN A 139 -7.24 -26.64 -5.21
CA ASN A 139 -7.54 -27.99 -5.73
C ASN A 139 -8.71 -28.01 -6.72
N THR A 140 -8.40 -27.60 -7.96
CA THR A 140 -9.36 -27.66 -9.05
C THR A 140 -9.35 -29.11 -9.46
N GLY A 141 -10.35 -29.88 -9.02
CA GLY A 141 -10.52 -31.26 -9.49
C GLY A 141 -10.30 -31.27 -10.99
N SER A 142 -9.41 -32.13 -11.47
CA SER A 142 -9.10 -32.25 -12.89
C SER A 142 -10.41 -32.57 -13.62
N SER A 143 -10.93 -31.57 -14.34
CA SER A 143 -12.06 -31.70 -15.27
C SER A 143 -11.70 -32.55 -16.48
#